data_AF-A0A8H5CU10-F1
#
_entry.id   AF-A0A8H5CU10-F1
#
_cell.length_a   1.000
_cell.length_b   1.000
_cell.length_c   1.000
_cell.angle_alpha   90.00
_cell.angle_beta   90.00
_cell.angle_gamma   90.00
#
_symmetry.space_group_name_H-M   'P 1'
#
loop_
_entity.id
_entity.type
_entity.pdbx_description
1 polymer ?
#
loop_
_entity_poly.entity_id
_entity_poly.type
_entity_poly.pdbx_seq_one_letter_code
_entity_poly.pdbx_strand_id
1 'polypeptide(L)'
;MPRRSRMVDRAAIGAKLKHRTVPVGPLAAAVVSLVVRLPLLPSRCLRLLFSPPLPMVTPLFPSVFYRQPRYALCLLLILAPTLYFVLPIRLAPTMTPLRLPPNQLSDTGYRLAQSEAIYQKMLKDRDQLIARYGPHPSDLVMFPPNKSPWPAYTVWDYFPAAFNCPHEVRRVGMMGDGGKWVCGLSALIEKEDCVIYSVGLNRDCSFETDVLINTNHCRIYGYDYSVKGYSSRIPFSVRHRTEFHPYILGGVNRPASGKDAAMYTLKSLMEMNGHQYIDILKVDIEGWEFEAFTDTLKFFAKNGQPLPFGQLQLEIHVWDKNDKFEEFLKWWEGLEEAGLRPFWTEPNLVYVNYAGSRKAELAEYSFLNIKGDNAFIR
;
A
#
# COMPACT_ATOMS: atom_id res chain seq x y z
N MET A 1 32.08 3.05 24.41
CA MET A 1 31.32 3.35 25.65
C MET A 1 29.83 3.37 25.29
N PRO A 2 29.01 2.41 25.73
CA PRO A 2 27.66 2.24 25.18
C PRO A 2 26.61 2.99 26.01
N ARG A 3 25.70 3.70 25.33
CA ARG A 3 24.46 4.23 25.93
C ARG A 3 23.37 3.18 25.80
N ARG A 4 22.86 2.76 26.96
CA ARG A 4 21.72 1.84 27.17
C ARG A 4 20.46 2.38 26.50
N SER A 5 19.80 1.57 25.68
CA SER A 5 18.38 1.75 25.37
C SER A 5 17.56 1.35 26.61
N ARG A 6 16.59 2.18 26.99
CA ARG A 6 15.66 1.87 28.07
C ARG A 6 14.49 1.09 27.47
N MET A 7 14.42 -0.20 27.81
CA MET A 7 13.17 -0.94 27.87
C MET A 7 12.23 -0.20 28.84
N VAL A 8 11.03 0.15 28.37
CA VAL A 8 9.97 0.70 29.22
C VAL A 8 9.05 -0.45 29.62
N ASP A 9 9.20 -0.89 30.87
CA ASP A 9 8.27 -1.78 31.55
C ASP A 9 6.87 -1.15 31.65
N ARG A 10 5.85 -1.90 31.23
CA ARG A 10 4.44 -1.53 31.37
C ARG A 10 3.92 -1.97 32.73
N ALA A 11 3.84 -1.04 33.67
CA ALA A 11 3.08 -1.21 34.91
C ALA A 11 1.60 -0.84 34.68
N ALA A 12 0.71 -1.76 35.07
CA ALA A 12 -0.73 -1.58 35.09
C ALA A 12 -1.15 -0.47 36.07
N ILE A 13 -1.98 0.47 35.64
CA ILE A 13 -2.66 1.43 36.51
C ILE A 13 -4.11 1.58 36.05
N GLY A 14 -5.04 1.17 36.92
CA GLY A 14 -6.47 1.35 36.74
C GLY A 14 -6.87 2.82 36.87
N ALA A 15 -7.62 3.33 35.90
CA ALA A 15 -8.17 4.68 35.92
C ALA A 15 -9.64 4.67 36.37
N LYS A 16 -9.91 5.32 37.50
CA LYS A 16 -11.25 5.73 37.93
C LYS A 16 -11.80 6.76 36.92
N LEU A 17 -12.93 6.47 36.29
CA LEU A 17 -13.70 7.46 35.52
C LEU A 17 -14.20 8.58 36.44
N LYS A 18 -13.87 9.83 36.11
CA LYS A 18 -14.64 11.00 36.53
C LYS A 18 -15.35 11.58 35.31
N HIS A 19 -16.68 11.46 35.30
CA HIS A 19 -17.54 12.13 34.34
C HIS A 19 -17.36 13.65 34.43
N ARG A 20 -17.06 14.30 33.30
CA ARG A 20 -17.29 15.73 33.11
C ARG A 20 -18.32 15.90 32.01
N THR A 21 -19.49 16.36 32.42
CA THR A 21 -20.58 16.87 31.58
C THR A 21 -20.18 18.20 30.93
N VAL A 22 -20.36 18.31 29.62
CA VAL A 22 -20.28 19.59 28.87
C VAL A 22 -21.72 20.07 28.64
N PRO A 23 -22.06 21.35 28.94
CA PRO A 23 -23.40 21.86 28.70
C PRO A 23 -23.59 22.26 27.23
N VAL A 24 -24.74 21.87 26.67
CA VAL A 24 -25.27 22.34 25.38
C VAL A 24 -26.21 23.51 25.68
N GLY A 25 -26.02 24.64 25.00
CA GLY A 25 -26.88 25.81 25.05
C GLY A 25 -27.33 26.24 23.65
N PRO A 26 -28.59 26.66 23.43
CA PRO A 26 -29.21 26.77 22.11
C PRO A 26 -29.24 28.22 21.59
N LEU A 27 -29.31 28.42 20.27
CA LEU A 27 -30.06 29.52 19.66
C LEU A 27 -30.28 29.29 18.15
N ALA A 28 -31.47 29.71 17.72
CA ALA A 28 -32.20 29.25 16.55
C ALA A 28 -32.08 30.19 15.33
N ALA A 29 -32.33 29.58 14.16
CA ALA A 29 -33.09 30.05 13.01
C ALA A 29 -32.91 31.49 12.45
N ALA A 30 -32.53 31.55 11.16
CA ALA A 30 -33.21 32.40 10.19
C ALA A 30 -33.07 31.80 8.77
N VAL A 31 -34.23 31.56 8.16
CA VAL A 31 -34.47 31.07 6.80
C VAL A 31 -34.58 32.26 5.86
N VAL A 32 -33.90 32.26 4.71
CA VAL A 32 -34.36 32.99 3.52
C VAL A 32 -34.13 32.13 2.27
N SER A 33 -35.25 31.73 1.68
CA SER A 33 -35.35 31.10 0.35
C SER A 33 -35.14 32.16 -0.74
N LEU A 34 -34.49 31.79 -1.85
CA LEU A 34 -34.84 32.36 -3.15
C LEU A 34 -34.68 31.31 -4.25
N VAL A 35 -35.80 30.64 -4.53
CA VAL A 35 -36.04 29.84 -5.73
C VAL A 35 -36.40 30.81 -6.85
N VAL A 36 -35.58 30.89 -7.90
CA VAL A 36 -35.94 31.61 -9.13
C VAL A 36 -36.83 30.71 -9.98
N ARG A 37 -38.09 31.11 -10.12
CA ARG A 37 -39.11 30.51 -11.00
C ARG A 37 -38.86 30.94 -12.45
N LEU A 38 -38.84 29.98 -13.37
CA LEU A 38 -39.13 30.19 -14.79
C LEU A 38 -40.61 30.61 -14.97
N PRO A 39 -40.95 31.52 -15.89
CA PRO A 39 -42.29 31.63 -16.43
C PRO A 39 -42.42 30.91 -17.77
N LEU A 40 -43.44 30.04 -17.83
CA LEU A 40 -44.03 29.48 -19.04
C LEU A 40 -44.87 30.54 -19.79
N LEU A 41 -44.95 30.36 -21.11
CA LEU A 41 -45.73 31.08 -22.11
C LEU A 41 -47.24 31.21 -21.80
N PRO A 42 -47.92 32.13 -22.51
CA PRO A 42 -49.27 31.85 -22.99
C PRO A 42 -49.40 31.97 -24.52
N SER A 43 -50.14 31.02 -25.08
CA SER A 43 -50.59 30.93 -26.47
C SER A 43 -51.80 31.82 -26.74
N ARG A 44 -51.90 32.43 -27.95
CA ARG A 44 -53.18 32.62 -28.68
C ARG A 44 -53.01 33.12 -30.14
N CYS A 45 -53.65 32.36 -31.05
CA CYS A 45 -54.37 32.71 -32.28
C CYS A 45 -53.68 33.29 -33.55
N LEU A 46 -53.43 32.38 -34.51
CA LEU A 46 -54.09 32.19 -35.83
C LEU A 46 -54.44 33.39 -36.75
N ARG A 47 -53.80 33.45 -37.93
CA ARG A 47 -54.33 33.57 -39.34
C ARG A 47 -53.27 34.26 -40.25
N LEU A 48 -52.63 33.52 -41.17
CA LEU A 48 -52.99 33.30 -42.59
C LEU A 48 -52.35 34.33 -43.53
N LEU A 49 -51.44 33.89 -44.43
CA LEU A 49 -51.46 34.08 -45.91
C LEU A 49 -50.05 34.16 -46.57
N PHE A 50 -49.83 33.24 -47.52
CA PHE A 50 -48.98 33.27 -48.73
C PHE A 50 -47.42 33.41 -48.66
N SER A 51 -46.75 32.39 -49.20
CA SER A 51 -45.31 32.25 -49.59
C SER A 51 -44.92 33.17 -50.80
N PRO A 52 -43.65 33.34 -51.29
CA PRO A 52 -42.58 32.33 -51.51
C PRO A 52 -41.11 32.86 -51.35
N PRO A 53 -40.07 32.29 -52.02
CA PRO A 53 -39.11 31.31 -51.49
C PRO A 53 -37.71 31.87 -51.13
N LEU A 54 -36.92 31.05 -50.43
CA LEU A 54 -35.51 31.24 -50.06
C LEU A 54 -34.58 31.58 -51.24
N PRO A 55 -33.48 32.33 -51.01
CA PRO A 55 -32.25 32.16 -51.77
C PRO A 55 -31.12 31.55 -50.92
N MET A 56 -30.27 30.80 -51.62
CA MET A 56 -29.03 30.15 -51.21
C MET A 56 -28.21 30.86 -50.13
N VAL A 57 -27.82 30.12 -49.09
CA VAL A 57 -26.75 30.52 -48.16
C VAL A 57 -25.41 30.13 -48.77
N THR A 58 -24.70 31.13 -49.32
CA THR A 58 -23.26 31.10 -49.54
C THR A 58 -22.53 31.17 -48.18
N PRO A 59 -21.29 30.65 -48.06
CA PRO A 59 -20.61 30.59 -46.77
C PRO A 59 -20.26 32.01 -46.30
N LEU A 60 -20.92 32.46 -45.24
CA LEU A 60 -20.59 33.67 -44.50
C LEU A 60 -19.24 33.46 -43.79
N PHE A 61 -18.13 33.69 -44.49
CA PHE A 61 -16.95 34.24 -43.82
C PHE A 61 -17.31 35.68 -43.43
N PRO A 62 -17.30 36.03 -42.12
CA PRO A 62 -17.77 37.34 -41.71
C PRO A 62 -16.89 38.44 -42.33
N SER A 63 -17.52 39.29 -43.13
CA SER A 63 -16.94 40.44 -43.86
C SER A 63 -16.30 41.51 -42.97
N VAL A 64 -16.23 41.28 -41.66
CA VAL A 64 -15.65 42.18 -40.65
C VAL A 64 -14.12 42.20 -40.77
N PHE A 65 -13.49 41.07 -41.11
CA PHE A 65 -12.03 40.95 -41.17
C PHE A 65 -11.39 41.73 -42.33
N TYR A 66 -12.15 42.02 -43.39
CA TYR A 66 -11.65 42.71 -44.59
C TYR A 66 -11.79 44.24 -44.54
N ARG A 67 -12.70 44.77 -43.71
CA ARG A 67 -13.05 46.21 -43.74
C ARG A 67 -12.24 47.07 -42.76
N GLN A 68 -11.68 46.48 -41.70
CA GLN A 68 -11.06 47.22 -40.59
C GLN A 68 -9.87 46.42 -40.00
N PRO A 69 -8.75 46.25 -40.74
CA PRO A 69 -7.66 45.34 -40.36
C PRO A 69 -7.00 45.71 -39.02
N ARG A 70 -7.00 46.99 -38.66
CA ARG A 70 -6.45 47.47 -37.38
C ARG A 70 -7.27 47.01 -36.18
N TYR A 71 -8.60 47.02 -36.29
CA TYR A 71 -9.48 46.56 -35.21
C TYR A 71 -9.49 45.05 -35.10
N ALA A 72 -9.40 44.33 -36.22
CA ALA A 72 -9.22 42.88 -36.21
C ALA A 72 -7.91 42.47 -35.51
N LEU A 73 -6.81 43.20 -35.77
CA LEU A 73 -5.52 42.99 -35.12
C LEU A 73 -5.61 43.27 -33.61
N CYS A 74 -6.22 44.39 -33.21
CA CYS A 74 -6.43 44.70 -31.78
C CYS A 74 -7.31 43.66 -31.09
N LEU A 75 -8.37 43.19 -31.74
CA LEU A 75 -9.25 42.16 -31.18
C LEU A 75 -8.48 40.84 -30.99
N LEU A 76 -7.63 40.45 -31.96
CA LEU A 76 -6.74 39.29 -31.85
C LEU A 76 -5.70 39.45 -30.74
N LEU A 77 -5.09 40.63 -30.63
CA LEU A 77 -4.09 40.95 -29.60
C LEU A 77 -4.68 41.04 -28.19
N ILE A 78 -5.99 41.22 -28.05
CA ILE A 78 -6.69 41.17 -26.76
C ILE A 78 -7.19 39.76 -26.49
N LEU A 79 -7.91 39.15 -27.45
CA LEU A 79 -8.53 37.84 -27.32
C LEU A 79 -7.52 36.70 -27.24
N ALA A 80 -6.38 36.76 -27.92
CA ALA A 80 -5.37 35.71 -27.85
C ALA A 80 -4.73 35.60 -26.45
N PRO A 81 -4.25 36.70 -25.81
CA PRO A 81 -3.77 36.62 -24.44
C PRO A 81 -4.92 36.39 -23.45
N THR A 82 -6.12 36.95 -23.64
CA THR A 82 -7.24 36.59 -22.74
C THR A 82 -7.62 35.12 -22.87
N LEU A 83 -7.68 34.52 -24.06
CA LEU A 83 -7.83 33.07 -24.19
C LEU A 83 -6.64 32.33 -23.57
N TYR A 84 -5.42 32.81 -23.73
CA TYR A 84 -4.23 32.18 -23.13
C TYR A 84 -4.25 32.21 -21.59
N PHE A 85 -4.73 33.29 -20.98
CA PHE A 85 -4.82 33.47 -19.53
C PHE A 85 -6.13 32.95 -18.92
N VAL A 86 -7.21 32.87 -19.70
CA VAL A 86 -8.55 32.40 -19.26
C VAL A 86 -8.81 30.96 -19.62
N LEU A 87 -8.23 30.41 -20.71
CA LEU A 87 -8.20 28.95 -20.85
C LEU A 87 -7.39 28.42 -19.68
N PRO A 88 -7.97 27.54 -18.87
CA PRO A 88 -7.17 26.78 -17.95
C PRO A 88 -6.34 25.84 -18.82
N ILE A 89 -5.15 26.26 -19.25
CA ILE A 89 -4.04 25.32 -19.46
C ILE A 89 -3.61 24.85 -18.06
N ARG A 90 -4.55 24.29 -17.32
CA ARG A 90 -4.23 23.15 -16.49
C ARG A 90 -4.09 22.06 -17.53
N LEU A 91 -2.86 21.83 -17.97
CA LEU A 91 -2.47 20.48 -18.35
C LEU A 91 -2.81 19.65 -17.12
N ALA A 92 -4.05 19.14 -17.05
CA ALA A 92 -4.38 18.09 -16.13
C ALA A 92 -3.31 17.03 -16.37
N PRO A 93 -2.70 16.45 -15.31
CA PRO A 93 -1.73 15.38 -15.51
C PRO A 93 -2.35 14.40 -16.49
N THR A 94 -1.67 14.15 -17.60
CA THR A 94 -2.16 13.30 -18.69
C THR A 94 -2.55 11.96 -18.09
N MET A 95 -3.85 11.77 -17.84
CA MET A 95 -4.36 10.53 -17.28
C MET A 95 -4.10 9.46 -18.32
N THR A 96 -3.10 8.63 -18.07
CA THR A 96 -2.74 7.56 -19.00
C THR A 96 -3.77 6.45 -18.81
N PRO A 97 -4.52 6.07 -19.86
CA PRO A 97 -5.52 5.02 -19.74
C PRO A 97 -4.85 3.68 -19.43
N LEU A 98 -5.43 2.91 -18.50
CA LEU A 98 -5.02 1.54 -18.22
C LEU A 98 -5.29 0.67 -19.44
N ARG A 99 -4.28 -0.06 -19.91
CA ARG A 99 -4.40 -1.04 -21.00
C ARG A 99 -4.23 -2.43 -20.41
N LEU A 100 -5.25 -3.26 -20.58
CA LEU A 100 -5.27 -4.64 -20.09
C LEU A 100 -4.83 -5.63 -21.18
N PRO A 101 -4.24 -6.76 -20.80
CA PRO A 101 -3.84 -7.80 -21.75
C PRO A 101 -5.07 -8.46 -22.43
N PRO A 102 -4.92 -9.00 -23.66
CA PRO A 102 -5.99 -9.77 -24.30
C PRO A 102 -6.23 -11.12 -23.58
N ASN A 103 -7.49 -11.58 -23.57
CA ASN A 103 -7.92 -12.79 -22.86
C ASN A 103 -7.54 -14.09 -23.60
N GLN A 104 -6.27 -14.47 -23.54
CA GLN A 104 -5.72 -15.69 -24.17
C GLN A 104 -4.89 -16.57 -23.21
N LEU A 105 -4.80 -16.20 -21.93
CA LEU A 105 -4.02 -16.90 -20.90
C LEU A 105 -4.93 -17.83 -20.06
N SER A 106 -4.33 -18.71 -19.23
CA SER A 106 -5.08 -19.37 -18.15
C SER A 106 -5.74 -18.32 -17.25
N ASP A 107 -6.82 -18.68 -16.53
CA ASP A 107 -7.54 -17.72 -15.68
C ASP A 107 -6.61 -17.07 -14.63
N THR A 108 -5.70 -17.82 -14.02
CA THR A 108 -4.64 -17.29 -13.14
C THR A 108 -3.66 -16.39 -13.90
N GLY A 109 -3.16 -16.82 -15.06
CA GLY A 109 -2.21 -16.04 -15.86
C GLY A 109 -2.80 -14.72 -16.35
N TYR A 110 -4.08 -14.70 -16.73
CA TYR A 110 -4.80 -13.48 -17.10
C TYR A 110 -4.96 -12.54 -15.91
N ARG A 111 -5.38 -13.05 -14.75
CA ARG A 111 -5.52 -12.24 -13.51
C ARG A 111 -4.19 -11.63 -13.08
N LEU A 112 -3.10 -12.39 -13.15
CA LEU A 112 -1.75 -11.89 -12.88
C LEU A 112 -1.34 -10.78 -13.86
N ALA A 113 -1.51 -11.00 -15.16
CA ALA A 113 -1.12 -10.02 -16.17
C ALA A 113 -1.95 -8.73 -16.09
N GLN A 114 -3.25 -8.84 -15.78
CA GLN A 114 -4.11 -7.69 -15.49
C GLN A 114 -3.63 -6.93 -14.25
N SER A 115 -3.32 -7.64 -13.17
CA SER A 115 -2.84 -7.08 -11.93
C SER A 115 -1.49 -6.36 -12.09
N GLU A 116 -0.58 -6.95 -12.85
CA GLU A 116 0.70 -6.31 -13.18
C GLU A 116 0.50 -5.02 -13.98
N ALA A 117 -0.44 -4.99 -14.95
CA ALA A 117 -0.75 -3.76 -15.67
C ALA A 117 -1.28 -2.64 -14.75
N ILE A 118 -2.12 -2.99 -13.76
CA ILE A 118 -2.61 -2.04 -12.73
C ILE A 118 -1.44 -1.52 -11.90
N TYR A 119 -0.57 -2.42 -11.45
CA TYR A 119 0.57 -2.06 -10.62
C TYR A 119 1.57 -1.15 -11.36
N GLN A 120 1.88 -1.46 -12.63
CA GLN A 120 2.75 -0.63 -13.47
C GLN A 120 2.16 0.78 -13.71
N LYS A 121 0.83 0.92 -13.74
CA LYS A 121 0.21 2.24 -13.76
C LYS A 121 0.40 2.95 -12.42
N MET A 122 0.21 2.25 -11.30
CA MET A 122 0.41 2.82 -9.95
C MET A 122 1.82 3.37 -9.77
N LEU A 123 2.87 2.69 -10.27
CA LEU A 123 4.24 3.20 -10.20
C LEU A 123 4.38 4.58 -10.88
N LYS A 124 3.73 4.79 -12.02
CA LYS A 124 3.70 6.10 -12.70
C LYS A 124 2.94 7.15 -11.90
N ASP A 125 1.85 6.75 -11.24
CA ASP A 125 1.08 7.64 -10.37
C ASP A 125 1.89 8.03 -9.12
N ARG A 126 2.71 7.12 -8.58
CA ARG A 126 3.68 7.39 -7.50
C ARG A 126 4.71 8.43 -7.92
N ASP A 127 5.31 8.29 -9.11
CA ASP A 127 6.28 9.26 -9.63
C ASP A 127 5.65 10.66 -9.77
N GLN A 128 4.39 10.73 -10.20
CA GLN A 128 3.64 11.99 -10.27
C GLN A 128 3.37 12.57 -8.88
N LEU A 129 3.08 11.72 -7.89
CA LEU A 129 2.89 12.16 -6.50
C LEU A 129 4.18 12.71 -5.91
N ILE A 130 5.32 12.06 -6.17
CA ILE A 130 6.65 12.54 -5.79
C ILE A 130 6.88 13.91 -6.43
N ALA A 131 6.77 14.03 -7.76
CA ALA A 131 6.97 15.29 -8.47
C ALA A 131 6.07 16.43 -7.98
N ARG A 132 4.89 16.11 -7.44
CA ARG A 132 3.93 17.10 -6.89
C ARG A 132 4.36 17.68 -5.54
N TYR A 133 4.86 16.86 -4.62
CA TYR A 133 5.13 17.26 -3.24
C TYR A 133 6.62 17.42 -2.90
N GLY A 134 7.50 16.86 -3.72
CA GLY A 134 8.95 16.94 -3.61
C GLY A 134 9.59 16.52 -4.93
N PRO A 135 9.99 17.45 -5.82
CA PRO A 135 10.51 17.13 -7.16
C PRO A 135 11.69 16.15 -7.10
N HIS A 136 12.38 16.09 -5.97
CA HIS A 136 13.28 15.00 -5.61
C HIS A 136 12.74 14.22 -4.40
N PRO A 137 12.89 12.87 -4.36
CA PRO A 137 12.50 12.08 -3.20
C PRO A 137 13.15 12.53 -1.88
N SER A 138 14.32 13.18 -1.94
CA SER A 138 15.02 13.77 -0.79
C SER A 138 14.27 14.95 -0.15
N ASP A 139 13.34 15.56 -0.88
CA ASP A 139 12.54 16.69 -0.41
C ASP A 139 11.33 16.23 0.43
N LEU A 140 11.01 14.95 0.37
CA LEU A 140 9.85 14.36 1.04
C LEU A 140 10.20 13.90 2.45
N VAL A 141 9.24 14.09 3.36
CA VAL A 141 9.23 13.49 4.70
C VAL A 141 8.17 12.40 4.78
N MET A 142 8.35 11.40 5.64
CA MET A 142 7.39 10.28 5.78
C MET A 142 6.01 10.75 6.24
N PHE A 143 5.97 11.64 7.23
CA PHE A 143 4.74 12.16 7.82
C PHE A 143 4.84 13.68 7.91
N PRO A 144 4.27 14.42 6.93
CA PRO A 144 4.26 15.88 6.92
C PRO A 144 3.78 16.49 8.23
N PRO A 145 4.35 17.63 8.64
CA PRO A 145 3.91 18.31 9.85
C PRO A 145 2.50 18.87 9.66
N ASN A 146 1.79 19.00 10.79
CA ASN A 146 0.46 19.59 10.84
C ASN A 146 0.52 21.12 10.68
N LYS A 147 0.94 21.61 9.50
CA LYS A 147 1.16 23.04 9.16
C LYS A 147 0.75 23.35 7.71
N SER A 148 0.28 24.56 7.45
CA SER A 148 -0.07 25.06 6.11
C SER A 148 1.18 25.44 5.29
N PRO A 149 1.21 25.17 3.96
CA PRO A 149 0.23 24.39 3.20
C PRO A 149 0.30 22.91 3.57
N TRP A 150 -0.86 22.28 3.74
CA TRP A 150 -1.01 20.90 4.22
C TRP A 150 -0.73 19.91 3.10
N PRO A 151 0.45 19.25 3.05
CA PRO A 151 0.68 18.21 2.06
C PRO A 151 -0.23 17.04 2.41
N ALA A 152 -1.15 16.71 1.51
CA ALA A 152 -2.15 15.67 1.75
C ALA A 152 -1.57 14.29 1.41
N TYR A 153 -0.58 13.85 2.20
CA TYR A 153 0.04 12.55 2.05
C TYR A 153 0.64 12.05 3.39
N THR A 154 0.82 10.74 3.47
CA THR A 154 1.71 10.00 4.37
C THR A 154 2.63 9.10 3.52
N VAL A 155 3.65 8.49 4.12
CA VAL A 155 4.53 7.54 3.42
C VAL A 155 3.73 6.45 2.72
N TRP A 156 2.67 5.94 3.35
CA TRP A 156 1.87 4.82 2.83
C TRP A 156 1.09 5.18 1.56
N ASP A 157 0.80 6.45 1.30
CA ASP A 157 0.13 6.90 0.08
C ASP A 157 1.00 6.74 -1.18
N TYR A 158 2.33 6.63 -1.02
CA TYR A 158 3.25 6.35 -2.12
C TYR A 158 3.38 4.86 -2.42
N PHE A 159 2.96 3.99 -1.51
CA PHE A 159 3.19 2.55 -1.59
C PHE A 159 1.89 1.73 -1.45
N PRO A 160 0.79 2.08 -2.14
CA PRO A 160 -0.45 1.35 -2.00
C PRO A 160 -0.29 -0.10 -2.47
N ALA A 161 -1.01 -1.01 -1.82
CA ALA A 161 -1.14 -2.41 -2.22
C ALA A 161 -2.04 -2.56 -3.45
N ALA A 162 -1.58 -2.04 -4.59
CA ALA A 162 -2.36 -1.96 -5.82
C ALA A 162 -2.36 -3.24 -6.67
N PHE A 163 -1.65 -4.28 -6.25
CA PHE A 163 -1.64 -5.57 -6.95
C PHE A 163 -2.81 -6.43 -6.48
N ASN A 164 -3.69 -6.84 -7.38
CA ASN A 164 -4.74 -7.80 -7.06
C ASN A 164 -4.16 -9.22 -6.97
N CYS A 165 -4.37 -9.88 -5.83
CA CYS A 165 -4.12 -11.31 -5.66
C CYS A 165 -4.96 -12.12 -6.68
N PRO A 166 -4.39 -13.09 -7.39
CA PRO A 166 -5.13 -13.91 -8.35
C PRO A 166 -6.00 -15.00 -7.68
N HIS A 167 -5.95 -15.13 -6.34
CA HIS A 167 -6.68 -16.13 -5.57
C HIS A 167 -7.56 -15.47 -4.50
N GLU A 168 -8.20 -16.27 -3.64
CA GLU A 168 -8.89 -15.73 -2.47
C GLU A 168 -7.90 -15.06 -1.51
N VAL A 169 -8.27 -13.88 -1.02
CA VAL A 169 -7.52 -13.17 0.02
C VAL A 169 -8.21 -13.43 1.36
N ARG A 170 -7.48 -14.05 2.29
CA ARG A 170 -7.99 -14.39 3.63
C ARG A 170 -7.13 -13.77 4.69
N ARG A 171 -7.78 -13.24 5.73
CA ARG A 171 -7.10 -12.86 6.95
C ARG A 171 -6.90 -14.10 7.82
N VAL A 172 -5.65 -14.38 8.19
CA VAL A 172 -5.22 -15.58 8.91
C VAL A 172 -4.71 -15.17 10.29
N GLY A 173 -5.18 -15.86 11.32
CA GLY A 173 -4.92 -15.50 12.72
C GLY A 173 -5.95 -14.54 13.34
N MET A 174 -5.66 -14.03 14.53
CA MET A 174 -6.65 -13.29 15.34
C MET A 174 -7.01 -11.94 14.76
N MET A 175 -8.27 -11.52 14.91
CA MET A 175 -8.72 -10.17 14.55
C MET A 175 -8.05 -9.11 15.42
N GLY A 176 -7.82 -7.92 14.83
CA GLY A 176 -7.06 -6.85 15.48
C GLY A 176 -5.58 -6.93 15.11
N ASP A 177 -4.72 -6.84 16.11
CA ASP A 177 -3.26 -6.87 15.95
C ASP A 177 -2.73 -8.33 15.86
N GLY A 178 -1.72 -8.58 15.03
CA GLY A 178 -1.02 -9.86 14.91
C GLY A 178 -1.46 -10.82 13.78
N GLY A 179 -2.72 -10.76 13.32
CA GLY A 179 -3.16 -11.54 12.15
C GLY A 179 -2.61 -10.95 10.84
N LYS A 180 -2.40 -11.79 9.82
CA LYS A 180 -1.83 -11.37 8.52
C LYS A 180 -2.72 -11.78 7.35
N TRP A 181 -2.61 -11.10 6.21
CA TRP A 181 -3.38 -11.41 5.01
C TRP A 181 -2.61 -12.33 4.06
N VAL A 182 -3.27 -13.37 3.57
CA VAL A 182 -2.69 -14.41 2.72
C VAL A 182 -3.50 -14.53 1.44
N CYS A 183 -2.79 -14.59 0.31
CA CYS A 183 -3.34 -14.86 -1.01
C CYS A 183 -3.33 -16.37 -1.27
N GLY A 184 -4.47 -16.99 -1.55
CA GLY A 184 -4.52 -18.38 -2.00
C GLY A 184 -4.08 -19.42 -0.97
N LEU A 185 -4.50 -19.29 0.30
CA LEU A 185 -4.20 -20.32 1.32
C LEU A 185 -4.72 -21.70 0.89
N SER A 186 -5.79 -21.75 0.09
CA SER A 186 -6.31 -22.99 -0.50
C SER A 186 -5.27 -23.78 -1.30
N ALA A 187 -4.33 -23.10 -1.97
CA ALA A 187 -3.28 -23.73 -2.75
C ALA A 187 -2.28 -24.52 -1.89
N LEU A 188 -2.26 -24.29 -0.58
CA LEU A 188 -1.35 -24.96 0.37
C LEU A 188 -2.00 -26.12 1.13
N ILE A 189 -3.31 -26.34 1.00
CA ILE A 189 -4.05 -27.32 1.83
C ILE A 189 -3.42 -28.71 1.71
N GLU A 190 -3.20 -29.18 0.48
CA GLU A 190 -2.69 -30.53 0.17
C GLU A 190 -1.22 -30.51 -0.30
N LYS A 191 -0.51 -29.39 -0.16
CA LYS A 191 0.90 -29.30 -0.59
C LYS A 191 1.81 -30.02 0.41
N GLU A 192 2.27 -31.22 0.06
CA GLU A 192 3.05 -32.10 0.96
C GLU A 192 4.35 -31.47 1.48
N ASP A 193 5.07 -30.74 0.64
CA ASP A 193 6.35 -30.09 0.93
C ASP A 193 6.19 -28.62 1.36
N CYS A 194 5.07 -28.27 1.99
CA CYS A 194 4.77 -26.89 2.40
C CYS A 194 5.63 -26.44 3.59
N VAL A 195 6.40 -25.36 3.40
CA VAL A 195 7.32 -24.78 4.41
C VAL A 195 6.94 -23.34 4.69
N ILE A 196 6.78 -23.01 5.97
CA ILE A 196 6.40 -21.66 6.40
C ILE A 196 7.38 -21.19 7.47
N TYR A 197 7.90 -19.98 7.28
CA TYR A 197 8.78 -19.34 8.26
C TYR A 197 7.99 -18.23 8.94
N SER A 198 7.97 -18.24 10.27
CA SER A 198 7.36 -17.18 11.07
C SER A 198 8.38 -16.60 12.03
N VAL A 199 8.75 -15.35 11.77
CA VAL A 199 9.77 -14.62 12.52
C VAL A 199 9.09 -13.50 13.29
N GLY A 200 9.35 -13.42 14.60
CA GLY A 200 8.60 -12.54 15.50
C GLY A 200 7.26 -13.16 15.87
N LEU A 201 7.30 -14.13 16.77
CA LEU A 201 6.09 -14.77 17.28
C LEU A 201 5.50 -13.94 18.43
N ASN A 202 6.37 -13.27 19.20
CA ASN A 202 6.01 -12.64 20.45
C ASN A 202 5.19 -13.64 21.30
N ARG A 203 4.06 -13.22 21.88
CA ARG A 203 3.15 -14.10 22.64
C ARG A 203 1.90 -14.52 21.87
N ASP A 204 1.83 -14.21 20.58
CA ASP A 204 0.72 -14.63 19.73
C ASP A 204 1.16 -15.72 18.75
N CYS A 205 0.40 -16.80 18.72
CA CYS A 205 0.60 -17.87 17.73
C CYS A 205 -0.68 -18.14 16.92
N SER A 206 -1.56 -17.14 16.82
CA SER A 206 -2.86 -17.28 16.16
C SER A 206 -2.72 -17.52 14.67
N PHE A 207 -1.81 -16.81 14.00
CA PHE A 207 -1.49 -17.00 12.58
C PHE A 207 -1.03 -18.44 12.33
N GLU A 208 -0.04 -18.90 13.09
CA GLU A 208 0.56 -20.22 12.95
C GLU A 208 -0.48 -21.32 13.24
N THR A 209 -1.31 -21.11 14.26
CA THR A 209 -2.41 -22.03 14.59
C THR A 209 -3.41 -22.13 13.44
N ASP A 210 -3.83 -21.00 12.89
CA ASP A 210 -4.86 -20.96 11.84
C ASP A 210 -4.34 -21.59 10.54
N VAL A 211 -3.09 -21.31 10.16
CA VAL A 211 -2.44 -22.00 9.03
C VAL A 211 -2.41 -23.52 9.25
N LEU A 212 -1.95 -23.98 10.42
CA LEU A 212 -1.86 -25.40 10.72
C LEU A 212 -3.22 -26.09 10.68
N ILE A 213 -4.28 -25.47 11.20
CA ILE A 213 -5.63 -26.07 11.18
C ILE A 213 -6.20 -26.14 9.76
N ASN A 214 -5.85 -25.17 8.91
CA ASN A 214 -6.39 -25.08 7.55
C ASN A 214 -5.50 -25.77 6.49
N THR A 215 -4.41 -26.44 6.88
CA THR A 215 -3.50 -27.14 5.96
C THR A 215 -3.10 -28.50 6.51
N ASN A 216 -2.95 -29.50 5.64
CA ASN A 216 -2.69 -30.88 6.08
C ASN A 216 -1.20 -31.15 6.31
N HIS A 217 -0.32 -30.51 5.53
CA HIS A 217 1.09 -30.87 5.48
C HIS A 217 2.06 -29.74 5.84
N CYS A 218 1.62 -28.48 5.84
CA CYS A 218 2.52 -27.36 6.12
C CYS A 218 3.22 -27.50 7.47
N ARG A 219 4.54 -27.29 7.45
CA ARG A 219 5.40 -27.22 8.63
C ARG A 219 5.83 -25.78 8.88
N ILE A 220 5.75 -25.35 10.14
CA ILE A 220 6.08 -23.97 10.54
C ILE A 220 7.37 -23.94 11.35
N TYR A 221 8.31 -23.14 10.89
CA TYR A 221 9.59 -22.86 11.52
C TYR A 221 9.55 -21.46 12.13
N GLY A 222 9.63 -21.42 13.45
CA GLY A 222 9.43 -20.23 14.26
C GLY A 222 10.76 -19.68 14.74
N TYR A 223 10.95 -18.38 14.60
CA TYR A 223 12.19 -17.70 15.00
C TYR A 223 11.88 -16.50 15.87
N ASP A 224 12.24 -16.58 17.16
CA ASP A 224 12.06 -15.47 18.09
C ASP A 224 12.95 -15.65 19.33
N TYR A 225 13.92 -14.76 19.52
CA TYR A 225 14.82 -14.82 20.67
C TYR A 225 14.19 -14.36 21.99
N SER A 226 13.06 -13.64 21.93
CA SER A 226 12.41 -13.01 23.09
C SER A 226 11.50 -13.96 23.86
N VAL A 227 11.16 -15.12 23.27
CA VAL A 227 10.30 -16.15 23.87
C VAL A 227 10.99 -17.51 23.92
N LYS A 228 10.43 -18.42 24.72
CA LYS A 228 10.97 -19.77 24.93
C LYS A 228 10.44 -20.82 23.94
N GLY A 229 9.46 -20.45 23.13
CA GLY A 229 8.77 -21.36 22.23
C GLY A 229 7.37 -20.86 21.87
N TYR A 230 6.69 -21.64 21.03
CA TYR A 230 5.30 -21.40 20.69
C TYR A 230 4.39 -21.41 21.93
N SER A 231 3.35 -20.59 21.85
CA SER A 231 2.28 -20.53 22.84
C SER A 231 1.60 -21.89 23.03
N SER A 232 1.18 -22.18 24.26
CA SER A 232 0.40 -23.38 24.59
C SER A 232 -0.93 -23.45 23.84
N ARG A 233 -1.37 -22.34 23.22
CA ARG A 233 -2.58 -22.20 22.41
C ARG A 233 -2.56 -22.98 21.10
N ILE A 234 -1.39 -23.34 20.54
CA ILE A 234 -1.34 -24.24 19.38
C ILE A 234 -1.90 -25.61 19.80
N PRO A 235 -2.96 -26.15 19.17
CA PRO A 235 -3.54 -27.43 19.54
C PRO A 235 -2.53 -28.58 19.45
N PHE A 236 -2.62 -29.51 20.40
CA PHE A 236 -1.70 -30.66 20.46
C PHE A 236 -1.69 -31.49 19.17
N SER A 237 -2.86 -31.62 18.51
CA SER A 237 -3.02 -32.38 17.26
C SER A 237 -2.16 -31.87 16.11
N VAL A 238 -1.85 -30.58 16.07
CA VAL A 238 -1.07 -29.96 14.98
C VAL A 238 0.32 -29.51 15.39
N ARG A 239 0.62 -29.45 16.70
CA ARG A 239 1.90 -28.97 17.24
C ARG A 239 3.12 -29.75 16.71
N HIS A 240 2.97 -31.02 16.34
CA HIS A 240 4.05 -31.83 15.78
C HIS A 240 4.59 -31.31 14.43
N ARG A 241 3.85 -30.42 13.75
CA ARG A 241 4.28 -29.74 12.51
C ARG A 241 4.99 -28.40 12.77
N THR A 242 5.41 -28.13 14.01
CA THR A 242 6.10 -26.89 14.39
C THR A 242 7.51 -27.16 14.87
N GLU A 243 8.43 -26.26 14.52
CA GLU A 243 9.80 -26.22 15.01
C GLU A 243 10.11 -24.79 15.46
N PHE A 244 10.84 -24.64 16.56
CA PHE A 244 11.12 -23.33 17.16
C PHE A 244 12.61 -23.16 17.42
N HIS A 245 13.11 -21.99 17.06
CA HIS A 245 14.49 -21.59 17.30
C HIS A 245 14.56 -20.19 17.93
N PRO A 246 15.32 -20.00 19.02
CA PRO A 246 15.46 -18.70 19.67
C PRO A 246 16.52 -17.84 18.97
N TYR A 247 16.35 -17.61 17.66
CA TYR A 247 17.29 -16.88 16.81
C TYR A 247 16.71 -15.54 16.35
N ILE A 248 17.60 -14.61 16.03
CA ILE A 248 17.28 -13.33 15.40
C ILE A 248 17.44 -13.47 13.88
N LEU A 249 16.46 -13.04 13.10
CA LEU A 249 16.64 -12.79 11.67
C LEU A 249 17.35 -11.44 11.49
N GLY A 250 18.45 -11.41 10.74
CA GLY A 250 19.20 -10.19 10.48
C GLY A 250 19.87 -10.20 9.11
N GLY A 251 20.63 -9.14 8.80
CA GLY A 251 21.38 -9.03 7.54
C GLY A 251 22.76 -9.68 7.57
N VAL A 252 23.16 -10.27 8.72
CA VAL A 252 24.45 -10.95 8.88
C VAL A 252 24.33 -12.15 9.81
N ASN A 253 25.25 -13.10 9.67
CA ASN A 253 25.41 -14.20 10.61
C ASN A 253 26.28 -13.77 11.78
N ARG A 254 25.79 -13.97 13.00
CA ARG A 254 26.52 -13.71 14.25
C ARG A 254 26.20 -14.81 15.25
N PRO A 255 27.19 -15.59 15.71
CA PRO A 255 26.96 -16.60 16.73
C PRO A 255 26.50 -15.95 18.05
N ALA A 256 25.84 -16.74 18.90
CA ALA A 256 25.48 -16.31 20.24
C ALA A 256 26.75 -15.93 21.03
N SER A 257 26.67 -14.85 21.81
CA SER A 257 27.78 -14.36 22.63
C SER A 257 27.27 -13.86 23.97
N GLY A 258 27.56 -14.60 25.05
CA GLY A 258 27.12 -14.26 26.39
C GLY A 258 25.59 -14.17 26.49
N LYS A 259 25.07 -12.94 26.63
CA LYS A 259 23.63 -12.66 26.71
C LYS A 259 22.98 -12.38 25.35
N ASP A 260 23.78 -12.22 24.30
CA ASP A 260 23.27 -11.90 22.97
C ASP A 260 22.87 -13.18 22.24
N ALA A 261 21.62 -13.20 21.76
CA ALA A 261 21.12 -14.29 20.94
C ALA A 261 21.86 -14.38 19.60
N ALA A 262 21.92 -15.59 19.05
CA ALA A 262 22.45 -15.82 17.71
C ALA A 262 21.57 -15.13 16.67
N MET A 263 22.21 -14.60 15.63
CA MET A 263 21.57 -13.93 14.52
C MET A 263 21.99 -14.61 13.22
N TYR A 264 21.04 -14.77 12.32
CA TYR A 264 21.26 -15.43 11.03
C TYR A 264 20.54 -14.70 9.91
N THR A 265 21.13 -14.76 8.73
CA THR A 265 20.47 -14.38 7.48
C THR A 265 19.36 -15.37 7.14
N LEU A 266 18.38 -14.94 6.32
CA LEU A 266 17.33 -15.84 5.82
C LEU A 266 17.94 -17.05 5.11
N LYS A 267 18.99 -16.83 4.31
CA LYS A 267 19.68 -17.89 3.59
C LYS A 267 20.25 -18.93 4.57
N SER A 268 20.97 -18.49 5.60
CA SER A 268 21.55 -19.44 6.55
C SER A 268 20.49 -20.20 7.35
N LEU A 269 19.36 -19.58 7.69
CA LEU A 269 18.23 -20.28 8.30
C LEU A 269 17.65 -21.37 7.38
N MET A 270 17.58 -21.10 6.07
CA MET A 270 17.17 -22.10 5.08
C MET A 270 18.20 -23.24 4.97
N GLU A 271 19.50 -22.94 4.96
CA GLU A 271 20.57 -23.94 4.91
C GLU A 271 20.57 -24.87 6.12
N MET A 272 20.44 -24.31 7.32
CA MET A 272 20.42 -25.09 8.56
C MET A 272 19.26 -26.10 8.59
N ASN A 273 18.15 -25.77 7.95
CA ASN A 273 16.98 -26.64 7.86
C ASN A 273 16.95 -27.50 6.58
N GLY A 274 17.91 -27.32 5.67
CA GLY A 274 17.92 -28.02 4.38
C GLY A 274 16.83 -27.56 3.40
N HIS A 275 16.17 -26.42 3.64
CA HIS A 275 15.11 -25.91 2.79
C HIS A 275 15.68 -25.12 1.60
N GLN A 276 15.06 -25.31 0.43
CA GLN A 276 15.36 -24.53 -0.78
C GLN A 276 14.31 -23.46 -1.06
N TYR A 277 13.13 -23.56 -0.44
CA TYR A 277 12.00 -22.69 -0.71
C TYR A 277 11.10 -22.55 0.52
N ILE A 278 10.39 -21.42 0.63
CA ILE A 278 9.42 -21.12 1.67
C ILE A 278 8.11 -20.68 1.02
N ASP A 279 6.99 -21.32 1.31
CA ASP A 279 5.71 -20.93 0.73
C ASP A 279 5.23 -19.58 1.26
N ILE A 280 5.29 -19.40 2.57
CA ILE A 280 4.91 -18.17 3.27
C ILE A 280 6.00 -17.77 4.27
N LEU A 281 6.51 -16.55 4.11
CA LEU A 281 7.44 -15.92 5.03
C LEU A 281 6.73 -14.79 5.80
N LYS A 282 6.45 -15.00 7.08
CA LYS A 282 5.98 -13.96 8.00
C LYS A 282 7.17 -13.36 8.75
N VAL A 283 7.30 -12.03 8.73
CA VAL A 283 8.37 -11.29 9.41
C VAL A 283 7.81 -10.08 10.13
N ASP A 284 8.13 -10.01 11.42
CA ASP A 284 7.70 -8.96 12.33
C ASP A 284 8.80 -8.76 13.39
N ILE A 285 9.75 -7.86 13.13
CA ILE A 285 11.02 -7.83 13.88
C ILE A 285 11.44 -6.42 14.31
N GLU A 286 10.46 -5.57 14.60
CA GLU A 286 10.63 -4.33 15.37
C GLU A 286 11.73 -3.40 14.82
N GLY A 287 11.79 -3.22 13.50
CA GLY A 287 12.73 -2.30 12.83
C GLY A 287 13.92 -2.98 12.15
N TRP A 288 14.16 -4.27 12.41
CA TRP A 288 15.23 -5.03 11.76
C TRP A 288 14.91 -5.46 10.33
N GLU A 289 13.70 -5.17 9.83
CA GLU A 289 13.23 -5.56 8.50
C GLU A 289 14.13 -4.99 7.40
N PHE A 290 14.53 -3.73 7.52
CA PHE A 290 15.35 -3.05 6.51
C PHE A 290 16.69 -3.74 6.32
N GLU A 291 17.37 -4.10 7.40
CA GLU A 291 18.68 -4.76 7.33
C GLU A 291 18.55 -6.18 6.78
N ALA A 292 17.59 -6.96 7.31
CA ALA A 292 17.36 -8.34 6.90
C ALA A 292 16.99 -8.46 5.41
N PHE A 293 16.09 -7.60 4.91
CA PHE A 293 15.70 -7.62 3.50
C PHE A 293 16.72 -6.96 2.59
N THR A 294 17.49 -5.97 3.05
CA THR A 294 18.59 -5.43 2.23
C THR A 294 19.62 -6.50 1.91
N ASP A 295 20.01 -7.32 2.90
CA ASP A 295 20.93 -8.44 2.67
C ASP A 295 20.31 -9.51 1.77
N THR A 296 19.08 -9.93 2.07
CA THR A 296 18.34 -10.93 1.29
C THR A 296 18.26 -10.52 -0.19
N LEU A 297 17.83 -9.29 -0.48
CA LEU A 297 17.74 -8.77 -1.84
C LEU A 297 19.10 -8.76 -2.54
N LYS A 298 20.15 -8.26 -1.87
CA LYS A 298 21.51 -8.22 -2.42
C LYS A 298 22.02 -9.62 -2.76
N PHE A 299 21.79 -10.60 -1.89
CA PHE A 299 22.23 -11.97 -2.11
C PHE A 299 21.57 -12.58 -3.36
N PHE A 300 20.23 -12.55 -3.43
CA PHE A 300 19.51 -13.18 -4.55
C PHE A 300 19.73 -12.45 -5.87
N ALA A 301 19.76 -11.11 -5.86
CA ALA A 301 20.06 -10.31 -7.04
C ALA A 301 21.47 -10.58 -7.60
N LYS A 302 22.50 -10.63 -6.74
CA LYS A 302 23.88 -10.94 -7.14
C LYS A 302 24.01 -12.32 -7.79
N ASN A 303 23.20 -13.27 -7.38
CA ASN A 303 23.21 -14.64 -7.91
C ASN A 303 22.25 -14.85 -9.09
N GLY A 304 21.54 -13.80 -9.53
CA GLY A 304 20.55 -13.90 -10.61
C GLY A 304 19.38 -14.84 -10.29
N GLN A 305 19.07 -15.03 -9.00
CA GLN A 305 18.04 -15.95 -8.52
C GLN A 305 16.79 -15.18 -8.07
N PRO A 306 15.58 -15.75 -8.25
CA PRO A 306 14.38 -15.19 -7.63
C PRO A 306 14.47 -15.32 -6.11
N LEU A 307 13.68 -14.51 -5.39
CA LEU A 307 13.53 -14.67 -3.94
C LEU A 307 13.00 -16.07 -3.62
N PRO A 308 13.48 -16.69 -2.52
CA PRO A 308 13.24 -18.10 -2.24
C PRO A 308 11.91 -18.32 -1.50
N PHE A 309 10.93 -17.44 -1.73
CA PHE A 309 9.63 -17.52 -1.08
C PHE A 309 8.47 -17.07 -1.97
N GLY A 310 7.28 -17.62 -1.72
CA GLY A 310 6.08 -17.38 -2.54
C GLY A 310 5.31 -16.14 -2.11
N GLN A 311 5.17 -15.95 -0.81
CA GLN A 311 4.57 -14.77 -0.20
C GLN A 311 5.39 -14.24 0.96
N LEU A 312 5.30 -12.94 1.18
CA LEU A 312 5.91 -12.25 2.32
C LEU A 312 4.83 -11.45 3.07
N GLN A 313 4.64 -11.75 4.35
CA GLN A 313 3.83 -10.98 5.29
C GLN A 313 4.80 -10.20 6.18
N LEU A 314 4.90 -8.90 5.98
CA LEU A 314 5.90 -8.04 6.61
C LEU A 314 5.23 -6.91 7.37
N GLU A 315 5.49 -6.80 8.68
CA GLU A 315 5.21 -5.56 9.41
C GLU A 315 6.40 -4.61 9.24
N ILE A 316 6.14 -3.41 8.73
CA ILE A 316 7.18 -2.43 8.42
C ILE A 316 7.18 -1.33 9.49
N HIS A 317 8.29 -1.23 10.22
CA HIS A 317 8.49 -0.26 11.30
C HIS A 317 9.30 0.96 10.83
N VAL A 318 8.64 2.09 10.52
CA VAL A 318 9.31 3.33 10.05
C VAL A 318 9.67 4.31 11.17
N TRP A 319 9.91 3.82 12.39
CA TRP A 319 10.29 4.66 13.54
C TRP A 319 11.54 5.48 13.30
N ASP A 320 11.51 6.74 13.72
CA ASP A 320 12.62 7.69 13.60
C ASP A 320 13.16 7.88 12.17
N LYS A 321 12.40 7.47 11.14
CA LYS A 321 12.77 7.59 9.72
C LYS A 321 12.10 8.76 9.01
N ASN A 322 11.63 9.78 9.75
CA ASN A 322 10.76 10.82 9.18
C ASN A 322 11.41 11.60 8.02
N ASP A 323 12.73 11.76 8.03
CA ASP A 323 13.55 12.43 7.00
C ASP A 323 14.20 11.44 6.02
N LYS A 324 13.81 10.15 6.05
CA LYS A 324 14.44 9.07 5.28
C LYS A 324 13.58 8.56 4.12
N PHE A 325 12.73 9.42 3.56
CA PHE A 325 11.81 9.02 2.49
C PHE A 325 12.55 8.42 1.28
N GLU A 326 13.61 9.07 0.80
CA GLU A 326 14.40 8.58 -0.34
C GLU A 326 15.05 7.21 -0.06
N GLU A 327 15.58 7.00 1.14
CA GLU A 327 16.17 5.71 1.54
C GLU A 327 15.10 4.60 1.58
N PHE A 328 13.92 4.92 2.08
CA PHE A 328 12.78 3.99 2.11
C PHE A 328 12.27 3.66 0.71
N LEU A 329 12.13 4.67 -0.15
CA LEU A 329 11.74 4.49 -1.55
C LEU A 329 12.71 3.53 -2.26
N LYS A 330 14.03 3.74 -2.12
CA LYS A 330 15.05 2.85 -2.70
C LYS A 330 14.96 1.43 -2.18
N TRP A 331 14.72 1.26 -0.88
CA TRP A 331 14.55 -0.06 -0.28
C TRP A 331 13.28 -0.76 -0.81
N TRP A 332 12.17 -0.02 -0.91
CA TRP A 332 10.92 -0.51 -1.46
C TRP A 332 11.03 -0.92 -2.93
N GLU A 333 11.66 -0.08 -3.75
CA GLU A 333 11.93 -0.37 -5.16
C GLU A 333 12.79 -1.64 -5.33
N GLY A 334 13.69 -1.91 -4.38
CA GLY A 334 14.43 -3.18 -4.33
C GLY A 334 13.52 -4.40 -4.16
N LEU A 335 12.47 -4.31 -3.33
CA LEU A 335 11.46 -5.36 -3.20
C LEU A 335 10.70 -5.55 -4.53
N GLU A 336 10.29 -4.44 -5.16
CA GLU A 336 9.58 -4.45 -6.44
C GLU A 336 10.42 -5.07 -7.57
N GLU A 337 11.70 -4.69 -7.65
CA GLU A 337 12.65 -5.22 -8.62
C GLU A 337 12.89 -6.71 -8.41
N ALA A 338 12.94 -7.18 -7.16
CA ALA A 338 13.07 -8.59 -6.84
C ALA A 338 11.80 -9.43 -7.11
N GLY A 339 10.71 -8.78 -7.52
CA GLY A 339 9.46 -9.44 -7.94
C GLY A 339 8.37 -9.44 -6.88
N LEU A 340 8.50 -8.68 -5.80
CA LEU A 340 7.44 -8.56 -4.81
C LEU A 340 6.38 -7.55 -5.26
N ARG A 341 5.12 -7.91 -5.06
CA ARG A 341 3.96 -7.07 -5.36
C ARG A 341 3.02 -7.04 -4.15
N PRO A 342 2.81 -5.87 -3.53
CA PRO A 342 1.91 -5.73 -2.39
C PRO A 342 0.47 -5.92 -2.85
N PHE A 343 -0.21 -6.91 -2.28
CA PHE A 343 -1.63 -7.18 -2.54
C PHE A 343 -2.56 -6.86 -1.37
N TRP A 344 -1.99 -6.60 -0.20
CA TRP A 344 -2.74 -6.09 0.93
C TRP A 344 -1.86 -5.17 1.79
N THR A 345 -2.50 -4.19 2.43
CA THR A 345 -1.86 -3.36 3.46
C THR A 345 -2.84 -3.01 4.58
N GLU A 346 -2.35 -3.03 5.82
CA GLU A 346 -3.08 -2.53 6.99
C GLU A 346 -2.15 -1.64 7.82
N PRO A 347 -2.32 -0.31 7.77
CA PRO A 347 -1.69 0.58 8.74
C PRO A 347 -2.10 0.20 10.17
N ASN A 348 -1.14 0.11 11.09
CA ASN A 348 -1.38 -0.35 12.45
C ASN A 348 -2.04 0.77 13.28
N LEU A 349 -3.36 0.94 13.12
CA LEU A 349 -4.14 1.94 13.84
C LEU A 349 -4.31 1.58 15.34
N VAL A 350 -4.11 0.31 15.71
CA VAL A 350 -4.08 -0.12 17.11
C VAL A 350 -2.90 0.54 17.81
N TYR A 351 -1.71 0.51 17.20
CA TYR A 351 -0.52 1.20 17.69
C TYR A 351 -0.77 2.70 17.84
N VAL A 352 -1.35 3.37 16.83
CA VAL A 352 -1.70 4.80 16.90
C VAL A 352 -2.59 5.09 18.11
N ASN A 353 -3.62 4.26 18.32
CA ASN A 353 -4.57 4.44 19.41
C ASN A 353 -3.95 4.22 20.80
N TYR A 354 -3.28 3.09 21.05
CA TYR A 354 -2.79 2.78 22.39
C TYR A 354 -1.46 3.47 22.73
N ALA A 355 -0.55 3.60 21.76
CA ALA A 355 0.78 4.17 22.01
C ALA A 355 0.71 5.70 22.12
N GLY A 356 -0.41 6.30 21.72
CA GLY A 356 -0.56 7.75 21.62
C GLY A 356 0.35 8.35 20.55
N SER A 357 0.90 7.53 19.64
CA SER A 357 1.62 8.06 18.49
C SER A 357 0.64 8.85 17.64
N ARG A 358 1.08 10.02 17.18
CA ARG A 358 0.28 10.86 16.27
C ARG A 358 0.42 10.42 14.81
N LYS A 359 1.24 9.41 14.54
CA LYS A 359 1.62 8.96 13.21
C LYS A 359 1.44 7.44 13.13
N ALA A 360 0.89 6.96 12.02
CA ALA A 360 0.82 5.53 11.73
C ALA A 360 2.19 5.03 11.25
N GLU A 361 3.15 4.88 12.16
CA GLU A 361 4.56 4.54 11.84
C GLU A 361 4.80 3.04 11.58
N LEU A 362 3.74 2.24 11.63
CA LEU A 362 3.77 0.81 11.38
C LEU A 362 2.68 0.48 10.37
N ALA A 363 3.01 -0.39 9.42
CA ALA A 363 2.03 -0.95 8.50
C ALA A 363 2.37 -2.39 8.16
N GLU A 364 1.34 -3.22 8.18
CA GLU A 364 1.38 -4.58 7.69
C GLU A 364 1.29 -4.55 6.17
N TYR A 365 2.16 -5.29 5.50
CA TYR A 365 2.07 -5.53 4.07
C TYR A 365 2.11 -7.01 3.77
N SER A 366 1.32 -7.41 2.78
CA SER A 366 1.34 -8.76 2.24
C SER A 366 1.74 -8.69 0.78
N PHE A 367 2.80 -9.39 0.42
CA PHE A 367 3.40 -9.39 -0.91
C PHE A 367 3.27 -10.76 -1.55
N LEU A 368 3.00 -10.76 -2.84
CA LEU A 368 3.10 -11.92 -3.71
C LEU A 368 4.43 -11.83 -4.48
N ASN A 369 5.20 -12.91 -4.53
CA ASN A 369 6.35 -13.01 -5.40
C ASN A 369 5.90 -13.46 -6.79
N ILE A 370 5.97 -12.55 -7.76
CA ILE A 370 5.60 -12.80 -9.15
C ILE A 370 6.77 -13.33 -10.00
N LYS A 371 7.93 -13.56 -9.39
CA LYS A 371 9.09 -14.20 -10.01
C LYS A 371 9.30 -15.61 -9.47
N GLY A 372 10.05 -16.40 -10.23
CA GLY A 372 10.32 -17.79 -9.89
C GLY A 372 9.11 -18.68 -10.16
N ASP A 373 8.96 -19.71 -9.35
CA ASP A 373 7.99 -20.77 -9.60
C ASP A 373 7.34 -21.18 -8.27
N ASN A 374 6.05 -20.88 -8.11
CA ASN A 374 5.35 -21.05 -6.84
C ASN A 374 3.85 -21.32 -7.00
N ALA A 375 3.24 -21.89 -5.96
CA ALA A 375 1.85 -22.35 -5.98
C ALA A 375 0.83 -21.23 -6.23
N PHE A 376 1.19 -19.97 -5.99
CA PHE A 376 0.27 -18.83 -6.10
C PHE A 376 0.27 -18.18 -7.49
N ILE A 377 1.22 -18.54 -8.36
CA ILE A 377 1.32 -17.95 -9.71
C ILE A 377 1.19 -18.96 -10.85
N ARG A 378 0.98 -20.24 -10.54
CA ARG A 378 0.77 -21.32 -11.50
C ARG A 378 -0.67 -21.42 -12.00
#